data_AF-A0A1I7H769-F1
#
_entry.id   AF-A0A1I7H769-F1
#
_cell.length_a   1.000
_cell.length_b   1.000
_cell.length_c   1.000
_cell.angle_alpha   90.00
_cell.angle_beta   90.00
_cell.angle_gamma   90.00
#
_symmetry.space_group_name_H-M   'P 1'
#
loop_
_entity.id
_entity.type
_entity.pdbx_description
1 polymer ?
#
loop_
_entity_poly.entity_id
_entity_poly.type
_entity_poly.pdbx_seq_one_letter_code
_entity_poly.pdbx_strand_id
1 'polypeptide(L)'
;MKKKVHSESEKVKAVHQLESGVDASVVARDYNISRATLYNWKSKYSGMEVSQVKRLKELEDENRKLKQMYADLALDNKILKEVIEKKL
;
A
#
# COMPACT_ATOMS: atom_id res chain seq x y z
N MET A 1 18.54 -18.70 1.37
CA MET A 1 17.22 -18.82 0.70
C MET A 1 16.85 -17.46 0.12
N LYS A 2 16.46 -17.37 -1.17
CA LYS A 2 16.06 -16.08 -1.77
C LYS A 2 14.79 -15.57 -1.07
N LYS A 3 14.81 -14.30 -0.64
CA LYS A 3 13.67 -13.66 0.02
C LYS A 3 12.56 -13.45 -1.03
N LYS A 4 11.51 -14.27 -1.01
CA LYS A 4 10.32 -14.03 -1.84
C LYS A 4 9.62 -12.78 -1.31
N VAL A 5 9.39 -11.80 -2.18
CA VAL A 5 8.62 -10.61 -1.83
C VAL A 5 7.15 -10.98 -1.99
N HIS A 6 6.41 -11.01 -0.87
CA HIS A 6 4.97 -11.24 -0.87
C HIS A 6 4.23 -9.94 -1.14
N SER A 7 3.24 -10.01 -2.03
CA SER A 7 2.27 -8.93 -2.26
C SER A 7 1.41 -8.69 -1.03
N GLU A 8 0.89 -7.47 -0.89
CA GLU A 8 0.01 -7.11 0.23
C GLU A 8 -1.24 -8.00 0.27
N SER A 9 -1.79 -8.38 -0.89
CA SER A 9 -2.94 -9.28 -0.98
C SER A 9 -2.62 -10.70 -0.51
N GLU A 10 -1.43 -11.23 -0.79
CA GLU A 10 -0.99 -12.53 -0.24
C GLU A 10 -0.88 -12.47 1.29
N LYS A 11 -0.37 -11.36 1.85
CA LYS A 11 -0.28 -11.18 3.31
C LYS A 11 -1.65 -11.16 3.96
N VAL A 12 -2.60 -10.41 3.39
CA VAL A 12 -3.98 -10.31 3.89
C VAL A 12 -4.67 -11.68 3.83
N LYS A 13 -4.51 -12.43 2.73
CA LYS A 13 -5.08 -13.79 2.62
C LYS A 13 -4.54 -14.74 3.68
N ALA A 14 -3.23 -14.70 3.94
CA ALA A 14 -2.61 -15.51 4.99
C ALA A 14 -3.16 -15.15 6.38
N VAL A 15 -3.36 -13.85 6.66
CA VAL A 15 -3.96 -13.37 7.91
C VAL A 15 -5.41 -13.85 8.02
N HIS A 16 -6.20 -13.73 6.96
CA HIS A 16 -7.59 -14.18 6.95
C HIS A 16 -7.72 -15.70 7.20
N GLN A 17 -6.84 -16.52 6.61
CA GLN A 17 -6.80 -17.95 6.90
C GLN A 17 -6.50 -18.25 8.37
N LEU A 18 -5.52 -17.54 8.96
CA LEU A 18 -5.21 -17.65 10.38
C LEU A 18 -6.40 -17.23 11.26
N GLU A 19 -7.10 -16.14 10.90
CA GLU A 19 -8.29 -15.64 11.62
C GLU A 19 -9.51 -16.55 11.46
N SER A 20 -9.60 -17.28 10.35
CA SER A 20 -10.62 -18.31 10.10
C SER A 20 -10.36 -19.61 10.89
N GLY A 21 -9.29 -19.68 11.68
CA GLY A 21 -8.97 -20.81 12.55
C GLY A 21 -8.01 -21.84 11.97
N VAL A 22 -7.39 -21.58 10.80
CA VAL A 22 -6.35 -22.48 10.27
C VAL A 22 -5.09 -22.40 11.15
N ASP A 23 -4.47 -23.55 11.44
CA ASP A 23 -3.26 -23.61 12.25
C ASP A 23 -2.13 -22.73 11.68
N ALA A 24 -1.49 -21.95 12.55
CA ALA A 24 -0.45 -21.01 12.15
C ALA A 24 0.76 -21.69 11.48
N SER A 25 1.04 -22.96 11.79
CA SER A 25 2.14 -23.72 11.19
C SER A 25 1.80 -24.16 9.77
N VAL A 26 0.53 -24.45 9.48
CA VAL A 26 0.04 -24.76 8.14
C VAL A 26 0.11 -23.51 7.28
N VAL A 27 -0.47 -22.40 7.73
CA VAL A 27 -0.43 -21.13 7.00
C VAL A 27 1.02 -20.66 6.76
N ALA A 28 1.88 -20.74 7.77
CA ALA A 28 3.28 -20.36 7.61
C ALA A 28 4.00 -21.22 6.54
N ARG A 29 3.70 -22.53 6.48
CA ARG A 29 4.27 -23.44 5.48
C ARG A 29 3.76 -23.13 4.07
N ASP A 30 2.45 -22.91 3.91
CA ASP A 30 1.82 -22.65 2.61
C ASP A 30 2.37 -21.39 1.94
N TYR A 31 2.65 -20.36 2.74
CA TYR A 31 3.25 -19.12 2.25
C TYR A 31 4.78 -19.13 2.30
N ASN A 32 5.42 -20.23 2.74
CA ASN A 32 6.87 -20.35 2.89
C ASN A 32 7.49 -19.22 3.74
N ILE A 33 6.87 -18.95 4.89
CA ILE A 33 7.27 -17.93 5.86
C ILE A 33 7.43 -18.56 7.26
N SER A 34 8.00 -17.79 8.19
CA SER A 34 8.01 -18.18 9.60
C SER A 34 6.68 -17.81 10.28
N ARG A 35 6.32 -18.52 11.38
CA ARG A 35 5.17 -18.14 12.21
C ARG A 35 5.29 -16.70 12.75
N ALA A 36 6.50 -16.27 13.10
CA ALA A 36 6.75 -14.90 13.53
C ALA A 36 6.41 -13.87 12.43
N THR A 37 6.76 -14.17 11.18
CA THR A 37 6.38 -13.34 10.02
C THR A 37 4.87 -13.28 9.85
N LEU A 38 4.17 -14.42 10.01
CA LEU A 38 2.72 -14.47 9.92
C LEU A 38 2.03 -13.62 11.01
N TYR A 39 2.49 -13.68 12.25
CA TYR A 39 1.96 -12.83 13.33
C TYR A 39 2.27 -11.34 13.12
N ASN A 40 3.44 -11.01 12.54
CA ASN A 40 3.74 -9.62 12.13
C ASN A 40 2.83 -9.13 11.00
N TRP A 41 2.38 -10.01 10.11
CA TRP A 41 1.35 -9.65 9.14
C TRP A 41 0.00 -9.49 9.82
N LYS A 42 -0.36 -10.37 10.76
CA LYS A 42 -1.60 -10.26 11.52
C LYS A 42 -1.70 -8.91 12.22
N SER A 43 -0.65 -8.45 12.92
CA SER A 43 -0.70 -7.15 13.60
C SER A 43 -0.93 -5.96 12.66
N LYS A 44 -0.58 -6.07 11.37
CA LYS A 44 -0.71 -5.01 10.38
C LYS A 44 -1.99 -5.10 9.53
N TYR A 45 -2.46 -6.30 9.23
CA TYR A 45 -3.54 -6.55 8.26
C TYR A 45 -4.78 -7.22 8.87
N SER A 46 -4.80 -7.48 10.18
CA SER A 46 -5.99 -8.03 10.87
C SER A 46 -7.22 -7.16 10.62
N GLY A 47 -8.35 -7.81 10.31
CA GLY A 47 -9.61 -7.12 10.00
C GLY A 47 -9.64 -6.36 8.66
N MET A 48 -8.58 -6.45 7.84
CA MET A 48 -8.60 -5.90 6.47
C MET A 48 -9.02 -6.96 5.46
N GLU A 49 -9.89 -6.57 4.54
CA GLU A 49 -10.24 -7.37 3.37
C GLU A 49 -9.27 -7.13 2.21
N VAL A 50 -9.06 -8.14 1.37
CA VAL A 50 -8.18 -8.03 0.18
C VAL A 50 -8.66 -6.91 -0.75
N SER A 51 -9.97 -6.71 -0.87
CA SER A 51 -10.60 -5.64 -1.64
C SER A 51 -10.27 -4.26 -1.09
N GLN A 52 -10.23 -4.11 0.24
CA GLN A 52 -9.86 -2.85 0.91
C GLN A 52 -8.40 -2.50 0.66
N VAL A 53 -7.49 -3.49 0.73
CA VAL A 53 -6.06 -3.27 0.45
C VAL A 53 -5.81 -2.89 -1.00
N LYS A 54 -6.52 -3.51 -1.95
CA LYS A 54 -6.45 -3.12 -3.36
C LYS A 54 -6.94 -1.68 -3.55
N ARG A 55 -8.09 -1.34 -2.97
CA ARG A 55 -8.67 0.00 -3.06
C ARG A 55 -7.77 1.07 -2.43
N LEU A 56 -7.15 0.76 -1.28
CA LEU A 56 -6.21 1.66 -0.62
C LEU A 56 -5.03 1.99 -1.53
N LYS A 57 -4.43 0.98 -2.17
CA LYS A 57 -3.31 1.18 -3.10
C LYS A 57 -3.69 2.03 -4.31
N GLU A 58 -4.87 1.79 -4.88
CA GLU A 58 -5.39 2.60 -5.99
C GLU A 58 -5.57 4.07 -5.57
N LEU A 59 -6.12 4.32 -4.38
CA LEU A 59 -6.28 5.68 -3.84
C LEU A 59 -4.93 6.36 -3.55
N GLU A 60 -3.95 5.62 -3.04
CA GLU A 60 -2.59 6.15 -2.84
C GLU A 60 -1.92 6.56 -4.16
N ASP A 61 -2.06 5.73 -5.20
CA ASP A 61 -1.53 6.02 -6.54
C ASP A 61 -2.24 7.21 -7.18
N GLU A 62 -3.57 7.31 -7.05
CA GLU A 62 -4.35 8.44 -7.54
C GLU A 62 -3.97 9.73 -6.81
N ASN A 63 -3.89 9.70 -5.48
CA ASN A 63 -3.48 10.84 -4.66
C ASN A 63 -2.06 11.31 -5.02
N ARG A 64 -1.12 10.39 -5.26
CA ARG A 64 0.23 10.75 -5.74
C ARG A 64 0.17 11.49 -7.07
N LYS A 65 -0.62 11.01 -8.04
CA LYS A 65 -0.78 11.68 -9.35
C LYS A 65 -1.41 13.06 -9.20
N LEU A 66 -2.46 13.18 -8.39
CA LEU A 66 -3.13 14.46 -8.14
C LEU A 66 -2.19 15.47 -7.49
N LYS A 67 -1.40 15.05 -6.50
CA LYS A 67 -0.38 15.92 -5.88
C LYS A 67 0.67 16.39 -6.87
N GLN A 68 1.13 15.52 -7.77
CA GLN A 68 2.09 15.91 -8.80
C GLN A 68 1.49 16.95 -9.75
N MET A 69 0.29 16.68 -10.29
CA MET A 69 -0.41 17.60 -11.18
C MET A 69 -0.64 18.97 -10.52
N TYR A 70 -1.03 18.97 -9.24
CA TYR A 70 -1.21 20.21 -8.49
C TYR A 70 0.10 20.97 -8.31
N ALA A 71 1.20 20.27 -7.98
CA ALA A 71 2.51 20.90 -7.84
C ALA A 71 2.97 21.55 -9.15
N ASP A 72 2.82 20.85 -10.28
CA ASP A 72 3.19 21.37 -11.60
C ASP A 72 2.36 22.62 -11.93
N LEU A 73 1.03 22.56 -11.76
CA LEU A 73 0.13 23.70 -11.97
C LEU A 73 0.44 24.88 -11.05
N ALA A 74 0.77 24.61 -9.78
CA ALA A 74 1.11 25.65 -8.82
C ALA A 74 2.43 26.36 -9.18
N LEU A 75 3.42 25.62 -9.68
CA LEU A 75 4.67 26.18 -10.18
C LEU A 75 4.43 27.05 -11.42
N ASP A 76 3.67 26.55 -12.40
CA ASP A 76 3.31 27.32 -13.59
C ASP A 76 2.57 28.61 -13.23
N ASN A 77 1.59 28.53 -12.32
CA ASN A 77 0.85 29.70 -11.86
C ASN A 77 1.76 30.75 -11.21
N LYS A 78 2.72 30.30 -10.39
CA LYS A 78 3.70 31.18 -9.75
C LYS A 78 4.56 31.89 -10.80
N ILE A 79 5.10 31.16 -11.78
CA ILE A 79 5.91 31.72 -12.86
C ILE A 79 5.11 32.75 -13.67
N LEU A 80 3.86 32.42 -14.02
CA LEU A 80 3.00 33.34 -14.76
C LEU A 80 2.72 34.64 -14.00
N LYS A 81 2.47 34.56 -12.69
CA LYS A 81 2.29 35.75 -11.84
C LYS A 81 3.55 36.60 -11.79
N GLU A 82 4.73 36.00 -11.58
CA GLU A 82 6.01 36.72 -11.58
C GLU A 82 6.29 37.41 -12.92
N VAL A 83 5.94 36.78 -14.04
CA VAL A 83 6.09 37.39 -15.38
C VAL A 83 5.14 38.57 -15.58
N ILE A 84 3.90 38.48 -15.09
CA ILE A 84 2.94 39.59 -15.15
C ILE A 84 3.41 40.76 -14.28
N GLU A 85 3.83 40.49 -13.05
CA GLU A 85 4.32 41.51 -12.12
C GLU A 85 5.56 42.23 -12.66
N LYS A 86 6.48 41.53 -13.35
CA LYS A 86 7.65 42.16 -13.98
C LYS A 86 7.34 43.00 -15.22
N LYS A 87 6.15 42.84 -15.82
CA LYS A 87 5.73 43.58 -17.02
C LYS A 87 4.93 44.85 -16.70
N LEU A 88 4.46 44.98 -15.46
CA LEU A 88 3.79 46.17 -14.92
C LEU A 88 4.82 47.10 -14.27
#